data_AF-A0A8D9UGF4-F1
#
_entry.id   AF-A0A8D9UGF4-F1
#
_cell.length_a   1.000
_cell.length_b   1.000
_cell.length_c   1.000
_cell.angle_alpha   90.00
_cell.angle_beta   90.00
_cell.angle_gamma   90.00
#
_symmetry.space_group_name_H-M   'P 1'
#
loop_
_entity.id
_entity.type
_entity.pdbx_description
1 polymer ?
#
loop_
_entity_poly.entity_id
_entity_poly.type
_entity_poly.pdbx_seq_one_letter_code
_entity_poly.pdbx_strand_id
1 'polypeptide(L)'
;MNFLELQDTLQNLTNQKIFLADFAKILDCGKANISKRAKNNSEITVSELQKIEKYYGVSIYKPELAKEPELLPDFNLGIQYDFDQWGKRMLMLQVASKILDSKEFAKFLDISEKRLNEFVMKNKYPNGEELLKIKTRFSKTNFDWLLFGHIE
;
A
#
# COMPACT_ATOMS: atom_id res chain seq x y z
N MET A 1 4.15 -16.85 20.83
CA MET A 1 3.84 -17.40 22.16
C MET A 1 2.79 -18.50 22.02
N ASN A 2 3.07 -19.68 22.57
CA ASN A 2 2.14 -20.83 22.57
C ASN A 2 1.37 -20.96 23.91
N PHE A 3 0.40 -21.89 23.99
CA PHE A 3 -0.45 -22.07 25.17
C PHE A 3 0.28 -22.51 26.45
N LEU A 4 1.38 -23.26 26.35
CA LEU A 4 2.17 -23.69 27.50
C LEU A 4 3.00 -22.51 28.03
N GLU A 5 3.66 -21.76 27.15
CA GLU A 5 4.39 -20.54 27.48
C GLU A 5 3.48 -19.48 28.13
N LEU A 6 2.27 -19.32 27.60
CA LEU A 6 1.29 -18.40 28.17
C LEU A 6 0.83 -18.87 29.56
N GLN A 7 0.60 -20.18 29.74
CA GLN A 7 0.25 -20.75 31.04
C GLN A 7 1.34 -20.44 32.08
N ASP A 8 2.59 -20.74 31.77
CA ASP A 8 3.70 -20.47 32.68
C ASP A 8 3.85 -18.98 32.99
N THR A 9 3.74 -18.13 31.98
CA THR A 9 3.78 -16.67 32.14
C THR A 9 2.68 -16.17 33.06
N LEU A 10 1.44 -16.63 32.85
CA LEU A 10 0.30 -16.22 33.67
C LEU A 10 0.39 -16.74 35.11
N GLN A 11 0.85 -17.98 35.31
CA GLN A 11 1.04 -18.53 36.65
C GLN A 11 2.06 -17.70 37.44
N ASN A 12 3.16 -17.30 36.80
CA ASN A 12 4.18 -16.45 37.41
C ASN A 12 3.69 -15.02 37.70
N LEU A 13 2.86 -14.44 36.82
CA LEU A 13 2.35 -13.08 37.00
C LEU A 13 1.23 -12.99 38.04
N THR A 14 0.37 -14.00 38.11
CA THR A 14 -0.84 -13.99 38.96
C THR A 14 -0.65 -14.72 40.30
N ASN A 15 0.43 -15.50 40.44
CA ASN A 15 0.64 -16.45 41.55
C ASN A 15 -0.54 -17.43 41.74
N GLN A 16 -1.30 -17.70 40.67
CA GLN A 16 -2.41 -18.65 40.67
C GLN A 16 -2.05 -19.89 39.88
N LYS A 17 -2.62 -21.03 40.28
CA LYS A 17 -2.52 -22.26 39.49
C LYS A 17 -3.50 -22.17 38.33
N ILE A 18 -2.96 -22.17 37.11
CA ILE A 18 -3.75 -22.01 35.88
C ILE A 18 -3.64 -23.30 35.08
N PHE A 19 -4.76 -23.78 34.54
CA PHE A 19 -4.80 -24.98 33.73
C PHE A 19 -5.18 -24.65 32.28
N LEU A 20 -4.71 -25.46 31.32
CA LEU A 20 -5.14 -25.35 29.92
C LEU A 20 -6.68 -25.42 29.73
N ALA A 21 -7.37 -26.09 30.65
CA ALA A 21 -8.83 -26.17 30.65
C ALA A 21 -9.51 -24.81 30.93
N ASP A 22 -8.82 -23.87 31.59
CA ASP A 22 -9.34 -22.53 31.87
C ASP A 22 -9.34 -21.68 30.60
N PHE A 23 -8.30 -21.79 29.76
CA PHE A 23 -8.27 -21.14 28.45
C PHE A 23 -9.41 -21.58 27.54
N ALA A 24 -9.81 -22.86 27.60
CA ALA A 24 -10.94 -23.37 26.84
C ALA A 24 -12.25 -22.65 27.20
N LYS A 25 -12.45 -22.36 28.49
CA LYS A 25 -13.62 -21.59 28.97
C LYS A 25 -13.54 -20.13 28.53
N ILE A 26 -12.38 -19.51 28.64
CA ILE A 26 -12.18 -18.08 28.31
C ILE A 26 -12.35 -17.82 26.81
N LEU A 27 -11.89 -18.76 25.97
CA LEU A 27 -11.95 -18.66 24.51
C LEU A 27 -13.23 -19.24 23.91
N ASP A 28 -14.17 -19.70 24.74
CA ASP A 28 -15.42 -20.34 24.33
C ASP A 28 -15.20 -21.48 23.31
N CYS A 29 -14.29 -22.40 23.65
CA CYS A 29 -13.98 -23.54 22.79
C CYS A 29 -13.80 -24.84 23.57
N GLY A 30 -13.81 -25.97 22.85
CA GLY A 30 -13.67 -27.29 23.49
C GLY A 30 -12.28 -27.52 24.09
N LYS A 31 -12.21 -28.14 25.28
CA LYS A 31 -10.94 -28.48 25.96
C LYS A 31 -9.98 -29.27 25.06
N ALA A 32 -10.52 -30.20 24.26
CA ALA A 32 -9.74 -31.00 23.31
C ALA A 32 -9.05 -30.13 22.23
N ASN A 33 -9.64 -28.99 21.86
CA ASN A 33 -9.05 -28.06 20.89
C ASN A 33 -7.79 -27.42 21.47
N ILE A 34 -7.86 -26.90 22.70
CA ILE A 34 -6.70 -26.31 23.39
C ILE A 34 -5.62 -27.36 23.65
N SER A 35 -5.99 -28.55 24.11
CA SER A 35 -5.02 -29.64 24.33
C SER A 35 -4.30 -30.04 23.02
N LYS A 36 -5.02 -30.11 21.89
CA LYS A 36 -4.42 -30.40 20.58
C LYS A 36 -3.48 -29.27 20.14
N ARG A 37 -3.88 -28.00 20.30
CA ARG A 37 -3.05 -26.84 19.99
C ARG A 37 -1.80 -26.76 20.85
N ALA A 38 -1.91 -27.04 22.16
CA ALA A 38 -0.77 -27.13 23.07
C ALA A 38 0.20 -28.25 22.66
N LYS A 39 -0.33 -29.45 22.35
CA LYS A 39 0.49 -30.58 21.87
C LYS A 39 1.23 -30.25 20.55
N ASN A 40 0.56 -29.54 19.65
CA ASN A 40 1.10 -29.16 18.36
C ASN A 40 1.94 -27.87 18.40
N ASN A 41 2.21 -27.32 19.58
CA ASN A 41 2.93 -26.06 19.75
C ASN A 41 2.34 -24.90 18.93
N SER A 42 1.01 -24.89 18.75
CA SER A 42 0.35 -23.86 17.95
C SER A 42 0.40 -22.52 18.65
N GLU A 43 0.73 -21.48 17.89
CA GLU A 43 0.74 -20.12 18.40
C GLU A 43 -0.67 -19.64 18.78
N ILE A 44 -0.70 -18.76 19.78
CA ILE A 44 -1.89 -18.06 20.21
C ILE A 44 -2.03 -16.80 19.35
N THR A 45 -3.23 -16.55 18.83
CA THR A 45 -3.47 -15.30 18.09
C THR A 45 -3.56 -14.11 19.04
N VAL A 46 -3.26 -12.91 18.55
CA VAL A 46 -3.34 -11.67 19.35
C VAL A 46 -4.73 -11.48 19.98
N SER A 47 -5.79 -11.81 19.23
CA SER A 47 -7.18 -11.70 19.72
C SER A 47 -7.49 -12.66 20.87
N GLU A 48 -6.92 -13.86 20.87
CA GLU A 48 -7.08 -14.85 21.94
C GLU A 48 -6.30 -14.43 23.18
N LEU A 49 -5.07 -13.94 22.98
CA LEU A 49 -4.23 -13.43 24.05
C LEU A 49 -4.92 -12.28 24.79
N GLN A 50 -5.46 -11.29 24.07
CA GLN A 50 -6.19 -10.16 24.66
C GLN A 50 -7.41 -10.59 25.50
N LYS A 51 -8.14 -11.63 25.09
CA LYS A 51 -9.26 -12.17 25.88
C LYS A 51 -8.78 -12.78 27.19
N ILE A 52 -7.68 -13.53 27.15
CA ILE A 52 -7.07 -14.16 28.32
C ILE A 52 -6.48 -13.10 29.27
N GLU A 53 -5.77 -12.12 28.72
CA GLU A 53 -5.24 -10.97 29.45
C GLU A 53 -6.34 -10.20 30.20
N LYS A 54 -7.44 -9.90 29.51
CA LYS A 54 -8.60 -9.25 30.11
C LYS A 54 -9.22 -10.05 31.24
N TYR A 55 -9.27 -11.38 31.12
CA TYR A 55 -9.82 -12.26 32.16
C TYR A 55 -8.93 -12.28 33.41
N TYR A 56 -7.61 -12.36 33.25
CA TYR A 56 -6.66 -12.41 34.36
C TYR A 56 -6.20 -11.02 34.86
N GLY A 57 -6.60 -9.94 34.19
CA GLY A 57 -6.21 -8.57 34.56
C GLY A 57 -4.72 -8.28 34.35
N VAL A 58 -4.09 -8.91 33.37
CA VAL A 58 -2.66 -8.74 33.06
C VAL A 58 -2.46 -8.09 31.69
N SER A 59 -1.26 -7.54 31.44
CA SER A 59 -0.87 -7.03 30.13
C SER A 59 0.50 -7.59 29.76
N ILE A 60 0.49 -8.57 28.86
CA ILE A 60 1.65 -9.30 28.32
C ILE A 60 1.98 -8.76 26.93
N TYR A 61 0.96 -8.64 26.08
CA TYR A 61 1.02 -8.00 24.78
C TYR A 61 1.00 -6.49 24.96
N LYS A 62 2.16 -5.88 24.74
CA LYS A 62 2.23 -4.47 24.40
C LYS A 62 2.11 -4.41 22.89
N PRO A 63 1.03 -3.87 22.32
CA PRO A 63 1.10 -3.50 20.92
C PRO A 63 2.30 -2.55 20.80
N GLU A 64 3.28 -2.91 19.99
CA GLU A 64 4.06 -1.85 19.35
C GLU A 64 2.99 -0.93 18.78
N LEU A 65 2.95 0.32 19.26
CA LEU A 65 2.09 1.34 18.69
C LEU A 65 2.23 1.16 17.20
N ALA A 66 1.18 0.66 16.56
CA ALA A 66 1.20 0.41 15.14
C ALA A 66 1.58 1.76 14.56
N LYS A 67 2.84 1.92 14.14
CA LYS A 67 3.16 2.94 13.16
C LYS A 67 2.14 2.63 12.10
N GLU A 68 1.22 3.57 11.85
CA GLU A 68 0.32 3.46 10.71
C GLU A 68 1.17 2.91 9.58
N PRO A 69 0.74 1.85 8.86
CA PRO A 69 1.50 1.40 7.73
C PRO A 69 1.77 2.65 6.91
N GLU A 70 3.03 3.07 6.88
CA GLU A 70 3.49 4.17 6.07
C GLU A 70 3.33 3.65 4.65
N LEU A 71 2.10 3.74 4.12
CA LEU A 71 1.82 3.87 2.70
C LEU A 71 2.36 5.23 2.26
N LEU A 72 3.58 5.55 2.65
CA LEU A 72 4.36 6.57 1.99
C LEU A 72 4.66 5.94 0.64
N PRO A 73 4.07 6.45 -0.46
CA PRO A 73 4.49 5.98 -1.76
C PRO A 73 6.01 6.11 -1.82
N ASP A 74 6.68 5.09 -2.35
CA ASP A 74 8.10 5.17 -2.61
C ASP A 74 8.29 6.26 -3.69
N PHE A 75 8.43 7.51 -3.26
CA PHE A 75 8.74 8.64 -4.14
C PHE A 75 10.09 8.43 -4.85
N ASN A 76 10.88 7.44 -4.40
CA ASN A 76 12.10 6.94 -5.02
C ASN A 76 11.89 5.68 -5.88
N LEU A 77 10.67 5.42 -6.38
CA LEU A 77 10.56 4.77 -7.70
C LEU A 77 11.42 5.61 -8.64
N GLY A 78 12.55 5.06 -9.10
CA GLY A 78 13.66 5.74 -9.76
C GLY A 78 13.34 6.40 -11.11
N ILE A 79 12.15 6.97 -11.27
CA ILE A 79 11.90 8.09 -12.16
C ILE A 79 12.75 9.23 -11.61
N GLN A 80 14.00 9.27 -12.05
CA GLN A 80 14.76 10.50 -11.99
C GLN A 80 13.97 11.51 -12.83
N TYR A 81 13.13 12.31 -12.18
CA TYR A 81 12.33 13.36 -12.82
C TYR A 81 13.21 14.28 -13.67
N ASP A 82 14.49 14.39 -13.33
CA ASP A 82 15.51 15.16 -14.05
C ASP A 82 15.92 14.54 -15.40
N PHE A 83 15.73 13.23 -15.61
CA PHE A 83 15.99 12.56 -16.90
C PHE A 83 14.73 12.29 -17.71
N ASP A 84 13.55 12.53 -17.15
CA ASP A 84 12.31 12.31 -17.88
C ASP A 84 12.11 13.35 -19.00
N GLN A 85 11.81 12.85 -20.20
CA GLN A 85 11.73 13.65 -21.43
C GLN A 85 10.28 13.85 -21.88
N TRP A 86 9.41 14.29 -20.96
CA TRP A 86 8.00 14.60 -21.23
C TRP A 86 7.80 15.42 -22.51
N GLY A 87 8.54 16.52 -22.69
CA GLY A 87 8.43 17.38 -23.86
C GLY A 87 8.72 16.66 -25.17
N LYS A 88 9.66 15.70 -25.17
CA LYS A 88 9.92 14.85 -26.35
C LYS A 88 8.77 13.89 -26.62
N ARG A 89 8.16 13.30 -25.60
CA ARG A 89 6.96 12.47 -25.78
C ARG A 89 5.80 13.27 -26.35
N MET A 90 5.61 14.51 -25.91
CA MET A 90 4.61 15.41 -26.51
C MET A 90 4.89 15.70 -27.99
N LEU A 91 6.15 15.91 -28.37
CA LEU A 91 6.54 16.04 -29.78
C LEU A 91 6.29 14.74 -30.57
N MET A 92 6.57 13.57 -30.00
CA MET A 92 6.27 12.29 -30.64
C MET A 92 4.77 12.11 -30.88
N LEU A 93 3.93 12.49 -29.92
CA LEU A 93 2.48 12.48 -30.05
C LEU A 93 2.01 13.46 -31.14
N GLN A 94 2.61 14.65 -31.21
CA GLN A 94 2.33 15.62 -32.26
C GLN A 94 2.64 15.06 -33.65
N VAL A 95 3.82 14.49 -33.84
CA VAL A 95 4.24 13.85 -35.09
C VAL A 95 3.35 12.65 -35.44
N ALA A 96 3.04 11.80 -34.47
CA ALA A 96 2.16 10.64 -34.67
C ALA A 96 0.73 11.04 -35.07
N SER A 97 0.25 12.19 -34.58
CA SER A 97 -1.05 12.76 -34.97
C SER A 97 -1.05 13.40 -36.37
N LYS A 98 0.13 13.63 -36.97
CA LYS A 98 0.33 14.39 -38.22
C LYS A 98 -0.09 15.86 -38.16
N ILE A 99 -0.26 16.42 -36.96
CA ILE A 99 -0.64 17.83 -36.75
C ILE A 99 0.63 18.61 -36.41
N LEU A 100 1.37 19.07 -37.42
CA LEU A 100 2.65 19.76 -37.23
C LEU A 100 2.49 21.21 -36.75
N ASP A 101 1.34 21.83 -36.99
CA ASP A 101 1.03 23.15 -36.46
C ASP A 101 0.71 23.07 -34.97
N SER A 102 1.50 23.78 -34.15
CA SER A 102 1.37 23.75 -32.69
C SER A 102 0.04 24.31 -32.20
N LYS A 103 -0.55 25.28 -32.91
CA LYS A 103 -1.82 25.89 -32.52
C LYS A 103 -2.99 24.94 -32.79
N GLU A 104 -2.97 24.24 -33.92
CA GLU A 104 -3.91 23.17 -34.22
C GLU A 104 -3.77 21.99 -33.25
N PHE A 105 -2.53 21.62 -32.91
CA PHE A 105 -2.29 20.54 -31.96
C PHE A 105 -2.76 20.90 -30.53
N ALA A 106 -2.53 22.14 -30.09
CA ALA A 106 -3.05 22.62 -28.81
C ALA A 106 -4.58 22.55 -28.75
N LYS A 107 -5.26 22.98 -29.83
CA LYS A 107 -6.73 22.86 -29.94
C LYS A 107 -7.19 21.41 -29.94
N PHE A 108 -6.49 20.53 -30.64
CA PHE A 108 -6.80 19.10 -30.66
C PHE A 108 -6.77 18.48 -29.25
N LEU A 109 -5.81 18.89 -28.43
CA LEU A 109 -5.67 18.44 -27.03
C LEU A 109 -6.55 19.20 -26.03
N ASP A 110 -7.30 20.21 -26.49
CA ASP A 110 -8.10 21.08 -25.62
C ASP A 110 -7.27 21.77 -24.52
N ILE A 111 -6.12 22.33 -24.92
CA ILE A 111 -5.22 23.14 -24.08
C ILE A 111 -4.84 24.44 -24.78
N SER A 112 -4.30 25.40 -24.02
CA SER A 112 -3.76 26.63 -24.62
C SER A 112 -2.41 26.37 -25.31
N GLU A 113 -2.12 27.14 -26.37
CA GLU A 113 -0.82 27.10 -27.05
C GLU A 113 0.33 27.43 -26.08
N LYS A 114 0.10 28.37 -25.15
CA LYS A 114 1.05 28.67 -24.07
C LYS A 114 1.36 27.43 -23.24
N ARG A 115 0.32 26.66 -22.88
CA ARG A 115 0.48 25.44 -22.07
C ARG A 115 1.20 24.34 -22.86
N LEU A 116 0.90 24.17 -24.14
CA LEU A 116 1.64 23.26 -25.02
C LEU A 116 3.13 23.63 -25.08
N ASN A 117 3.47 24.92 -25.17
CA ASN A 117 4.86 25.37 -25.12
C ASN A 117 5.54 25.06 -23.77
N GLU A 118 4.82 25.12 -22.65
CA GLU A 118 5.37 24.70 -21.36
C GLU A 118 5.66 23.20 -21.31
N PHE A 119 4.82 22.38 -21.92
CA PHE A 119 5.06 20.93 -22.02
C PHE A 119 6.32 20.63 -22.82
N VAL A 120 6.44 21.21 -24.02
CA VAL A 120 7.50 20.88 -24.97
C VAL A 120 8.84 21.51 -24.58
N MET A 121 8.86 22.82 -24.27
CA MET A 121 10.11 23.56 -24.07
C MET A 121 10.62 23.53 -22.63
N LYS A 122 9.72 23.45 -21.65
CA LYS A 122 10.07 23.53 -20.23
C LYS A 122 9.95 22.18 -19.51
N ASN A 123 9.62 21.11 -20.24
CA ASN A 123 9.33 19.79 -19.67
C ASN A 123 8.35 19.86 -18.48
N LYS A 124 7.39 20.81 -18.50
CA LYS A 124 6.39 20.85 -17.44
C LYS A 124 5.43 19.69 -17.61
N TYR A 125 5.23 18.93 -16.55
CA TYR A 125 4.29 17.83 -16.54
C TYR A 125 2.83 18.30 -16.61
N PRO A 126 1.94 17.46 -17.17
CA PRO A 126 0.52 17.71 -17.16
C PRO A 126 -0.05 17.50 -15.75
N ASN A 127 -1.10 18.24 -15.41
CA ASN A 127 -1.95 17.87 -14.29
C ASN A 127 -2.89 16.71 -14.66
N GLY A 128 -3.68 16.22 -13.71
CA GLY A 128 -4.58 15.08 -13.94
C GLY A 128 -5.62 15.31 -15.05
N GLU A 129 -6.16 16.53 -15.18
CA GLU A 129 -7.12 16.86 -16.23
C GLU A 129 -6.46 16.90 -17.61
N GLU A 130 -5.30 17.55 -17.72
CA GLU A 130 -4.51 17.63 -18.95
C GLU A 130 -4.07 16.25 -19.42
N LEU A 131 -3.63 15.40 -18.49
CA LEU A 131 -3.24 14.02 -18.76
C LEU A 131 -4.42 13.21 -19.30
N LEU A 132 -5.60 13.38 -18.72
CA LEU A 132 -6.83 12.73 -19.19
C LEU A 132 -7.18 13.18 -20.61
N LYS A 133 -7.13 14.49 -20.90
CA LYS A 133 -7.39 15.02 -22.25
C LYS A 133 -6.46 14.40 -23.30
N ILE A 134 -5.15 14.35 -23.00
CA ILE A 134 -4.16 13.71 -23.88
C ILE A 134 -4.49 12.22 -24.06
N LYS A 135 -4.75 11.50 -22.96
CA LYS A 135 -5.06 10.07 -22.99
C LYS A 135 -6.33 9.76 -23.78
N THR A 136 -7.36 10.59 -23.71
CA THR A 136 -8.59 10.42 -24.47
C THR A 136 -8.36 10.56 -25.97
N ARG A 137 -7.50 11.51 -26.39
CA ARG A 137 -7.12 11.67 -27.81
C ARG A 137 -6.21 10.54 -28.31
N PHE A 138 -5.33 10.05 -27.45
CA PHE A 138 -4.41 8.95 -27.73
C PHE A 138 -4.80 7.69 -26.95
N SER A 139 -6.02 7.21 -27.17
CA SER A 139 -6.61 6.12 -26.39
C SER A 139 -5.83 4.80 -26.42
N LYS A 140 -5.07 4.56 -27.50
CA LYS A 140 -4.19 3.39 -27.65
C LYS A 140 -2.83 3.51 -26.97
N THR A 141 -2.42 4.72 -26.60
CA THR A 141 -1.16 4.94 -25.90
C THR A 141 -1.26 4.45 -24.46
N ASN A 142 -0.28 3.67 -24.02
CA ASN A 142 -0.18 3.17 -22.65
C ASN A 142 0.05 4.35 -21.68
N PHE A 143 -0.58 4.29 -20.50
CA PHE A 143 -0.50 5.37 -19.50
C PHE A 143 0.89 5.49 -18.87
N ASP A 144 1.57 4.36 -18.64
CA ASP A 144 2.93 4.30 -18.13
C ASP A 144 3.93 4.86 -19.14
N TRP A 145 3.76 4.57 -20.42
CA TRP A 145 4.57 5.21 -21.46
C TRP A 145 4.35 6.71 -21.50
N LEU A 146 3.10 7.17 -21.35
CA LEU A 146 2.79 8.60 -21.35
C LEU A 146 3.50 9.30 -20.18
N LEU A 147 3.40 8.74 -18.99
CA LEU A 147 3.98 9.31 -17.77
C LEU A 147 5.50 9.17 -17.68
N PHE A 148 6.04 8.02 -18.06
CA PHE A 148 7.43 7.64 -17.73
C PHE A 148 8.28 7.30 -18.95
N GLY A 149 7.70 7.20 -20.14
CA GLY A 149 8.42 6.85 -21.37
C GLY A 149 8.95 5.42 -21.44
N HIS A 150 8.70 4.60 -20.42
CA HIS A 150 9.03 3.18 -20.45
C HIS A 150 8.06 2.41 -21.35
N ILE A 151 8.63 1.55 -22.17
CA ILE A 151 7.95 0.47 -22.86
C ILE A 151 8.55 -0.79 -22.23
N GLU A 152 7.73 -1.60 -21.54
CA GLU A 152 8.11 -2.98 -21.21
C GLU A 152 8.29 -3.81 -22.47
#